data_AF-A0A381WFT0-F1
#
_entry.id   AF-A0A381WFT0-F1
#
_cell.length_a   1.000
_cell.length_b   1.000
_cell.length_c   1.000
_cell.angle_alpha   90.00
_cell.angle_beta   90.00
_cell.angle_gamma   90.00
#
_symmetry.space_group_name_H-M   'P 1'
#
loop_
_entity.id
_entity.type
_entity.pdbx_description
1 polymer ?
#
loop_
_entity_poly.entity_id
_entity_poly.type
_entity_poly.pdbx_seq_one_letter_code
_entity_poly.pdbx_strand_id
1 'polypeptide(L)'
;MAAFANGVSAHAFELDDVHEEAISHPGAVIVPATLAIGNRIGATGCQVLDAIVVGYEAMGRAGIAVGPVAHMMAGFHPTGQSGVFGAAAAVGRLLDFGPDMMTRALGIAATFSSGSTEFSQSGGSTKRLHAGRASEGGLTAALLASDGLDGPADGLAGRYGFCRTTTSQPAVHLLTERLGERWMIDEITVKPYAACSDIHPLIDAAIEIRCRGVSPDDIAEIYAEVPTKAAEQNSLDGTTSVMAAQYSGPFNVAAAFLADPGDPATYSDD
;
A
#
# COMPACT_ATOMS: atom_id res chain seq x y z
N MET A 1 7.93 -12.56 12.58
CA MET A 1 8.81 -11.43 12.23
C MET A 1 9.18 -11.37 10.74
N ALA A 2 9.35 -12.46 9.99
CA ALA A 2 9.74 -12.37 8.56
C ALA A 2 8.76 -11.52 7.71
N ALA A 3 7.45 -11.80 7.79
CA ALA A 3 6.42 -11.00 7.10
C ALA A 3 6.46 -9.52 7.49
N PHE A 4 6.58 -9.24 8.79
CA PHE A 4 6.72 -7.86 9.30
C PHE A 4 7.95 -7.15 8.73
N ALA A 5 9.14 -7.72 8.91
CA ALA A 5 10.40 -7.08 8.50
C ALA A 5 10.46 -6.85 6.98
N ASN A 6 10.03 -7.85 6.19
CA ASN A 6 10.01 -7.75 4.75
C ASN A 6 8.95 -6.75 4.25
N GLY A 7 7.79 -6.65 4.91
CA GLY A 7 6.78 -5.64 4.58
C GLY A 7 7.23 -4.22 4.92
N VAL A 8 7.93 -4.03 6.04
CA VAL A 8 8.59 -2.75 6.34
C VAL A 8 9.61 -2.39 5.27
N SER A 9 10.45 -3.36 4.88
CA SER A 9 11.48 -3.15 3.85
C SER A 9 10.88 -2.82 2.49
N ALA A 10 9.82 -3.52 2.07
CA ALA A 10 9.18 -3.30 0.78
C ALA A 10 8.54 -1.91 0.70
N HIS A 11 7.98 -1.40 1.80
CA HIS A 11 7.33 -0.10 1.87
C HIS A 11 8.26 1.03 2.34
N ALA A 12 9.58 0.80 2.39
CA ALA A 12 10.52 1.74 2.99
C ALA A 12 10.82 2.95 2.10
N PHE A 13 10.86 2.75 0.78
CA PHE A 13 11.40 3.70 -0.18
C PHE A 13 10.41 4.20 -1.23
N GLU A 14 9.10 4.03 -1.01
CA GLU A 14 8.07 4.53 -1.94
C GLU A 14 8.18 3.98 -3.37
N LEU A 15 8.86 2.86 -3.59
CA LEU A 15 9.04 2.19 -4.90
C LEU A 15 8.11 1.00 -5.11
N ASP A 16 7.38 0.62 -4.07
CA ASP A 16 6.40 -0.42 -4.15
C ASP A 16 5.19 -0.01 -5.01
N ASP A 17 4.44 -1.02 -5.40
CA ASP A 17 3.32 -0.88 -6.31
C ASP A 17 2.15 -0.12 -5.68
N VAL A 18 1.24 0.34 -6.54
CA VAL A 18 0.03 1.07 -6.13
C VAL A 18 -1.17 0.47 -6.82
N HIS A 19 -2.21 0.19 -6.05
CA HIS A 19 -3.56 0.04 -6.58
C HIS A 19 -4.27 1.39 -6.47
N GLU A 20 -4.38 2.11 -7.59
CA GLU A 20 -4.83 3.51 -7.61
C GLU A 20 -6.24 3.69 -7.03
N GLU A 21 -7.19 2.84 -7.46
CA GLU A 21 -8.57 2.94 -6.96
C GLU A 21 -8.64 2.73 -5.44
N ALA A 22 -7.98 1.69 -4.92
CA ALA A 22 -7.94 1.38 -3.49
C ALA A 22 -7.03 2.32 -2.66
N ILE A 23 -6.23 3.16 -3.33
CA ILE A 23 -5.22 4.05 -2.73
C ILE A 23 -4.29 3.29 -1.77
N SER A 24 -3.85 2.10 -2.19
CA SER A 24 -3.11 1.18 -1.33
C SER A 24 -1.92 0.53 -2.03
N HIS A 25 -1.04 -0.09 -1.24
CA HIS A 25 0.20 -0.71 -1.70
C HIS A 25 0.21 -2.23 -1.45
N PRO A 26 -0.43 -3.02 -2.32
CA PRO A 26 -0.67 -4.44 -2.08
C PRO A 26 0.58 -5.31 -2.07
N GLY A 27 1.54 -5.06 -2.96
CA GLY A 27 2.75 -5.86 -3.10
C GLY A 27 3.61 -5.85 -1.84
N ALA A 28 3.72 -4.69 -1.19
CA ALA A 28 4.45 -4.53 0.06
C ALA A 28 3.82 -5.27 1.26
N VAL A 29 2.56 -5.70 1.15
CA VAL A 29 1.86 -6.43 2.21
C VAL A 29 1.80 -7.93 1.90
N ILE A 30 1.32 -8.26 0.71
CA ILE A 30 0.93 -9.62 0.33
C ILE A 30 2.16 -10.47 0.04
N VAL A 31 3.13 -9.96 -0.75
CA VAL A 31 4.32 -10.74 -1.13
C VAL A 31 5.12 -11.17 0.10
N PRO A 32 5.41 -10.30 1.09
CA PRO A 32 6.08 -10.70 2.33
C PRO A 32 5.36 -11.79 3.13
N ALA A 33 4.02 -11.71 3.26
CA ALA A 33 3.24 -12.69 3.99
C ALA A 33 3.28 -14.06 3.29
N THR A 34 3.06 -14.06 1.97
CA THR A 34 3.04 -15.27 1.13
C THR A 34 4.41 -15.94 1.10
N LEU A 35 5.50 -15.18 0.95
CA LEU A 35 6.86 -15.75 0.99
C LEU A 35 7.20 -16.32 2.37
N ALA A 36 6.79 -15.65 3.45
CA ALA A 36 7.07 -16.12 4.81
C ALA A 36 6.40 -17.48 5.10
N ILE A 37 5.12 -17.64 4.77
CA ILE A 37 4.43 -18.92 4.97
C ILE A 37 4.82 -19.95 3.91
N GLY A 38 4.97 -19.52 2.65
CA GLY A 38 5.32 -20.40 1.53
C GLY A 38 6.65 -21.10 1.74
N ASN A 39 7.66 -20.38 2.22
CA ASN A 39 8.95 -20.98 2.59
C ASN A 39 8.81 -21.99 3.74
N ARG A 40 7.97 -21.69 4.74
CA ARG A 40 7.75 -22.58 5.90
C ARG A 40 7.10 -23.91 5.50
N ILE A 41 6.18 -23.90 4.54
CA ILE A 41 5.43 -25.09 4.12
C ILE A 41 6.01 -25.77 2.87
N GLY A 42 7.08 -25.23 2.29
CA GLY A 42 7.68 -25.75 1.06
C GLY A 42 6.79 -25.56 -0.18
N ALA A 43 6.05 -24.44 -0.25
CA ALA A 43 5.19 -24.13 -1.39
C ALA A 43 6.00 -23.92 -2.69
N THR A 44 5.45 -24.38 -3.80
CA THR A 44 6.01 -24.12 -5.13
C THR A 44 5.81 -22.67 -5.56
N GLY A 45 6.61 -22.20 -6.52
CA GLY A 45 6.44 -20.86 -7.09
C GLY A 45 5.04 -20.61 -7.65
N CYS A 46 4.43 -21.61 -8.31
CA CYS A 46 3.06 -21.49 -8.82
C CYS A 46 2.03 -21.31 -7.70
N GLN A 47 2.17 -22.04 -6.58
CA GLN A 47 1.29 -21.86 -5.42
C GLN A 47 1.46 -20.48 -4.78
N VAL A 48 2.69 -19.98 -4.71
CA VAL A 48 2.99 -18.62 -4.22
C VAL A 48 2.34 -17.56 -5.11
N LEU A 49 2.48 -17.67 -6.43
CA LEU A 49 1.87 -16.72 -7.38
C LEU A 49 0.35 -16.74 -7.30
N ASP A 50 -0.27 -17.92 -7.24
CA ASP A 50 -1.71 -18.08 -7.09
C ASP A 50 -2.24 -17.42 -5.80
N ALA A 51 -1.53 -17.63 -4.69
CA ALA A 51 -1.86 -16.98 -3.42
C ALA A 51 -1.68 -15.45 -3.46
N ILE A 52 -0.67 -14.94 -4.19
CA ILE A 52 -0.50 -13.51 -4.40
C ILE A 52 -1.72 -12.92 -5.12
N VAL A 53 -2.17 -13.55 -6.22
CA VAL A 53 -3.37 -13.09 -6.96
C VAL A 53 -4.59 -13.02 -6.04
N VAL A 54 -4.83 -14.06 -5.24
CA VAL A 54 -5.94 -14.08 -4.26
C VAL A 54 -5.79 -12.98 -3.20
N GLY A 55 -4.57 -12.71 -2.74
CA GLY A 55 -4.30 -11.63 -1.80
C GLY A 55 -4.61 -10.25 -2.37
N TYR A 56 -4.20 -9.99 -3.61
CA TYR A 56 -4.47 -8.72 -4.29
C TYR A 56 -5.98 -8.51 -4.45
N GLU A 57 -6.69 -9.57 -4.83
CA GLU A 57 -8.15 -9.54 -4.98
C GLU A 57 -8.84 -9.15 -3.67
N ALA A 58 -8.47 -9.78 -2.55
CA ALA A 58 -9.07 -9.50 -1.24
C ALA A 58 -8.74 -8.09 -0.72
N MET A 59 -7.48 -7.65 -0.83
CA MET A 59 -7.06 -6.34 -0.36
C MET A 59 -7.67 -5.21 -1.20
N GLY A 60 -7.58 -5.30 -2.53
CA GLY A 60 -8.09 -4.28 -3.44
C GLY A 60 -9.59 -4.06 -3.23
N ARG A 61 -10.36 -5.15 -3.17
CA ARG A 61 -11.81 -5.09 -2.94
C ARG A 61 -12.19 -4.53 -1.57
N ALA A 62 -11.49 -4.95 -0.52
CA ALA A 62 -11.70 -4.39 0.82
C ALA A 62 -11.40 -2.89 0.85
N GLY A 63 -10.31 -2.45 0.19
CA GLY A 63 -9.93 -1.06 0.06
C GLY A 63 -10.95 -0.23 -0.72
N ILE A 64 -11.45 -0.73 -1.85
CA ILE A 64 -12.47 -0.04 -2.66
C ILE A 64 -13.82 0.05 -1.91
N ALA A 65 -14.21 -1.01 -1.19
CA ALA A 65 -15.49 -1.07 -0.51
C ALA A 65 -15.64 -0.08 0.67
N VAL A 66 -14.55 0.49 1.20
CA VAL A 66 -14.61 1.56 2.22
C VAL A 66 -14.78 2.96 1.64
N GLY A 67 -14.86 3.13 0.32
CA GLY A 67 -14.79 4.47 -0.27
C GLY A 67 -13.42 5.10 0.04
N PRO A 68 -12.35 4.68 -0.66
CA PRO A 68 -10.95 4.98 -0.35
C PRO A 68 -10.65 6.43 0.03
N VAL A 69 -11.26 7.38 -0.69
CA VAL A 69 -11.10 8.82 -0.41
C VAL A 69 -11.69 9.19 0.96
N ALA A 70 -12.94 8.80 1.24
CA ALA A 70 -13.58 9.08 2.52
C ALA A 70 -12.87 8.39 3.68
N HIS A 71 -12.39 7.16 3.47
CA HIS A 71 -11.59 6.40 4.43
C HIS A 71 -10.28 7.11 4.77
N MET A 72 -9.53 7.55 3.76
CA MET A 72 -8.27 8.28 3.95
C MET A 72 -8.50 9.65 4.61
N MET A 73 -9.53 10.40 4.21
CA MET A 73 -9.87 11.69 4.82
C MET A 73 -10.31 11.57 6.29
N ALA A 74 -10.79 10.40 6.71
CA ALA A 74 -11.06 10.10 8.12
C ALA A 74 -9.77 9.78 8.93
N GLY A 75 -8.60 9.78 8.30
CA GLY A 75 -7.30 9.59 8.95
C GLY A 75 -6.77 8.15 8.91
N PHE A 76 -7.40 7.26 8.14
CA PHE A 76 -7.00 5.86 8.04
C PHE A 76 -6.07 5.62 6.85
N HIS A 77 -4.97 4.91 7.08
CA HIS A 77 -4.04 4.58 6.00
C HIS A 77 -4.49 3.31 5.26
N PRO A 78 -4.93 3.39 3.98
CA PRO A 78 -5.58 2.26 3.31
C PRO A 78 -4.72 0.99 3.25
N THR A 79 -3.41 1.11 3.07
CA THR A 79 -2.47 -0.03 3.03
C THR A 79 -2.45 -0.82 4.34
N GLY A 80 -2.37 -0.13 5.48
CA GLY A 80 -2.36 -0.81 6.79
C GLY A 80 -3.72 -1.42 7.15
N GLN A 81 -4.78 -0.75 6.74
CA GLN A 81 -6.16 -1.09 7.09
C GLN A 81 -6.68 -2.26 6.24
N SER A 82 -6.62 -2.15 4.92
CA SER A 82 -7.09 -3.20 4.01
C SER A 82 -6.08 -4.35 3.84
N GLY A 83 -4.79 -4.11 4.13
CA GLY A 83 -3.72 -5.07 3.86
C GLY A 83 -3.82 -6.37 4.66
N VAL A 84 -4.39 -6.34 5.86
CA VAL A 84 -4.61 -7.55 6.68
C VAL A 84 -5.49 -8.58 5.98
N PHE A 85 -6.45 -8.12 5.16
CA PHE A 85 -7.34 -9.02 4.41
C PHE A 85 -6.61 -9.69 3.25
N GLY A 86 -5.77 -8.95 2.53
CA GLY A 86 -4.94 -9.51 1.46
C GLY A 86 -3.96 -10.55 1.97
N ALA A 87 -3.23 -10.22 3.05
CA ALA A 87 -2.31 -11.16 3.67
C ALA A 87 -3.02 -12.40 4.23
N ALA A 88 -4.19 -12.25 4.89
CA ALA A 88 -4.96 -13.38 5.38
C ALA A 88 -5.48 -14.28 4.25
N ALA A 89 -5.98 -13.68 3.16
CA ALA A 89 -6.49 -14.41 2.01
C ALA A 89 -5.37 -15.18 1.28
N ALA A 90 -4.21 -14.57 1.07
CA ALA A 90 -3.07 -15.22 0.45
C ALA A 90 -2.54 -16.39 1.30
N VAL A 91 -2.43 -16.19 2.61
CA VAL A 91 -1.98 -17.24 3.53
C VAL A 91 -3.00 -18.36 3.61
N GLY A 92 -4.30 -18.04 3.73
CA GLY A 92 -5.37 -19.03 3.71
C GLY A 92 -5.40 -19.83 2.41
N ARG A 93 -5.10 -19.19 1.28
CA ARG A 93 -4.96 -19.88 -0.02
C ARG A 93 -3.82 -20.89 -0.02
N LEU A 94 -2.66 -20.54 0.53
CA LEU A 94 -1.52 -21.47 0.68
C LEU A 94 -1.78 -22.62 1.67
N LEU A 95 -2.63 -22.39 2.67
CA LEU A 95 -3.07 -23.41 3.64
C LEU A 95 -4.29 -24.21 3.17
N ASP A 96 -4.71 -24.02 1.92
CA ASP A 96 -5.86 -24.71 1.30
C ASP A 96 -7.19 -24.53 2.06
N PHE A 97 -7.42 -23.32 2.56
CA PHE A 97 -8.67 -23.00 3.26
C PHE A 97 -9.87 -23.06 2.32
N GLY A 98 -10.88 -23.83 2.70
CA GLY A 98 -12.23 -23.73 2.14
C GLY A 98 -12.96 -22.45 2.59
N PRO A 99 -14.17 -22.20 2.06
CA PRO A 99 -14.92 -20.96 2.30
C PRO A 99 -15.11 -20.62 3.79
N ASP A 100 -15.51 -21.58 4.61
CA ASP A 100 -15.78 -21.35 6.04
C ASP A 100 -14.52 -20.92 6.79
N MET A 101 -13.38 -21.55 6.50
CA MET A 101 -12.11 -21.22 7.15
C MET A 101 -11.57 -19.87 6.66
N MET A 102 -11.76 -19.55 5.38
CA MET A 102 -11.43 -18.24 4.81
C MET A 102 -12.26 -17.13 5.46
N THR A 103 -13.56 -17.33 5.63
CA THR A 103 -14.45 -16.38 6.32
C THR A 103 -13.98 -16.12 7.75
N ARG A 104 -13.59 -17.16 8.50
CA ARG A 104 -13.04 -17.00 9.85
C ARG A 104 -11.73 -16.21 9.86
N ALA A 105 -10.80 -16.55 8.97
CA ALA A 105 -9.52 -15.86 8.85
C ALA A 105 -9.69 -14.37 8.54
N LEU A 106 -10.57 -14.02 7.60
CA LEU A 106 -10.90 -12.63 7.28
C LEU A 106 -11.61 -11.91 8.44
N GLY A 107 -12.49 -12.61 9.17
CA GLY A 107 -13.12 -12.11 10.38
C GLY A 107 -12.11 -11.76 11.48
N ILE A 108 -11.12 -12.63 11.71
CA ILE A 108 -10.02 -12.35 12.65
C ILE A 108 -9.15 -11.20 12.15
N ALA A 109 -8.82 -11.18 10.85
CA ALA A 109 -7.99 -10.15 10.24
C ALA A 109 -8.57 -8.74 10.44
N ALA A 110 -9.90 -8.59 10.42
CA ALA A 110 -10.57 -7.31 10.69
C ALA A 110 -10.19 -6.71 12.06
N THR A 111 -9.85 -7.55 13.05
CA THR A 111 -9.42 -7.11 14.40
C THR A 111 -7.99 -6.53 14.39
N PHE A 112 -7.18 -6.86 13.38
CA PHE A 112 -5.81 -6.38 13.24
C PHE A 112 -5.68 -5.18 12.28
N SER A 113 -6.76 -4.79 11.61
CA SER A 113 -6.83 -3.60 10.75
C SER A 113 -6.41 -2.35 11.53
N SER A 114 -5.33 -1.69 11.09
CA SER A 114 -4.77 -0.53 11.80
C SER A 114 -3.90 0.35 10.90
N GLY A 115 -3.53 1.53 11.41
CA GLY A 115 -2.68 2.51 10.71
C GLY A 115 -3.39 3.85 10.52
N SER A 116 -2.73 4.92 10.95
CA SER A 116 -3.20 6.30 10.79
C SER A 116 -2.34 7.06 9.77
N THR A 117 -2.89 8.09 9.15
CA THR A 117 -2.18 8.94 8.18
C THR A 117 -1.48 10.14 8.82
N GLU A 118 -1.43 10.25 10.15
CA GLU A 118 -0.85 11.40 10.86
C GLU A 118 0.61 11.68 10.47
N PHE A 119 1.35 10.64 10.04
CA PHE A 119 2.72 10.78 9.51
C PHE A 119 2.81 11.78 8.35
N SER A 120 1.73 11.98 7.59
CA SER A 120 1.70 12.90 6.46
C SER A 120 1.56 14.36 6.88
N GLN A 121 1.26 14.64 8.15
CA GLN A 121 1.03 15.98 8.68
C GLN A 121 2.17 16.40 9.62
N SER A 122 2.49 15.56 10.60
CA SER A 122 3.52 15.84 11.61
C SER A 122 4.85 15.15 11.35
N GLY A 123 4.96 14.41 10.23
CA GLY A 123 6.17 13.69 9.85
C GLY A 123 6.34 12.35 10.57
N GLY A 124 7.55 11.77 10.46
CA GLY A 124 7.93 10.51 11.10
C GLY A 124 7.78 9.28 10.21
N SER A 125 8.67 8.29 10.42
CA SER A 125 8.83 7.13 9.53
C SER A 125 7.82 5.99 9.75
N THR A 126 6.74 6.23 10.50
CA THR A 126 5.80 5.18 10.93
C THR A 126 4.98 4.61 9.77
N LYS A 127 4.82 5.34 8.66
CA LYS A 127 4.20 4.83 7.42
C LYS A 127 4.73 3.45 7.03
N ARG A 128 6.05 3.30 7.08
CA ARG A 128 6.79 2.08 6.69
C ARG A 128 6.35 0.87 7.51
N LEU A 129 5.95 1.08 8.77
CA LEU A 129 5.47 0.02 9.66
C LEU A 129 4.10 -0.54 9.26
N HIS A 130 3.27 0.24 8.55
CA HIS A 130 1.90 -0.15 8.24
C HIS A 130 1.83 -1.38 7.34
N ALA A 131 2.67 -1.46 6.30
CA ALA A 131 2.70 -2.63 5.42
C ALA A 131 3.20 -3.88 6.16
N GLY A 132 4.27 -3.75 6.95
CA GLY A 132 4.78 -4.83 7.79
C GLY A 132 3.74 -5.33 8.81
N ARG A 133 3.04 -4.42 9.50
CA ARG A 133 1.99 -4.76 10.46
C ARG A 133 0.80 -5.44 9.78
N ALA A 134 0.36 -4.95 8.64
CA ALA A 134 -0.72 -5.58 7.88
C ALA A 134 -0.34 -7.00 7.43
N SER A 135 0.89 -7.17 6.94
CA SER A 135 1.44 -8.44 6.49
C SER A 135 1.51 -9.46 7.62
N GLU A 136 2.05 -9.06 8.77
CA GLU A 136 2.08 -9.87 9.99
C GLU A 136 0.68 -10.18 10.52
N GLY A 137 -0.21 -9.18 10.54
CA GLY A 137 -1.57 -9.30 11.04
C GLY A 137 -2.38 -10.32 10.24
N GLY A 138 -2.38 -10.23 8.91
CA GLY A 138 -3.11 -11.18 8.06
C GLY A 138 -2.56 -12.61 8.15
N LEU A 139 -1.22 -12.76 8.16
CA LEU A 139 -0.57 -14.05 8.41
C LEU A 139 -0.99 -14.65 9.76
N THR A 140 -0.96 -13.83 10.81
CA THR A 140 -1.35 -14.26 12.16
C THR A 140 -2.83 -14.64 12.20
N ALA A 141 -3.71 -13.87 11.56
CA ALA A 141 -5.13 -14.16 11.52
C ALA A 141 -5.45 -15.50 10.85
N ALA A 142 -4.81 -15.80 9.72
CA ALA A 142 -4.99 -17.09 9.04
C ALA A 142 -4.45 -18.27 9.88
N LEU A 143 -3.29 -18.10 10.53
CA LEU A 143 -2.76 -19.14 11.43
C LEU A 143 -3.65 -19.37 12.66
N LEU A 144 -4.18 -18.30 13.27
CA LEU A 144 -5.12 -18.42 14.38
C LEU A 144 -6.41 -19.13 13.97
N ALA A 145 -6.94 -18.84 12.78
CA ALA A 145 -8.08 -19.56 12.22
C ALA A 145 -7.76 -21.05 12.05
N SER A 146 -6.57 -21.38 11.50
CA SER A 146 -6.10 -22.77 11.37
C SER A 146 -6.02 -23.51 12.71
N ASP A 147 -5.66 -22.79 13.77
CA ASP A 147 -5.53 -23.32 15.13
C ASP A 147 -6.88 -23.34 15.89
N GLY A 148 -7.97 -22.97 15.24
CA GLY A 148 -9.34 -23.08 15.77
C GLY A 148 -9.86 -21.84 16.51
N LEU A 149 -9.16 -20.70 16.44
CA LEU A 149 -9.74 -19.44 16.87
C LEU A 149 -10.92 -19.09 15.94
N ASP A 150 -12.05 -18.74 16.53
CA ASP A 150 -13.22 -18.32 15.76
C ASP A 150 -13.18 -16.81 15.46
N GLY A 151 -13.78 -16.43 14.34
CA GLY A 151 -13.84 -15.05 13.85
C GLY A 151 -15.28 -14.63 13.52
N PRO A 152 -15.61 -13.33 13.54
CA PRO A 152 -16.91 -12.86 13.09
C PRO A 152 -17.17 -13.28 11.63
N ALA A 153 -18.29 -13.97 11.39
CA ALA A 153 -18.65 -14.44 10.04
C ALA A 153 -18.87 -13.31 9.02
N ASP A 154 -19.11 -12.08 9.51
CA ASP A 154 -19.31 -10.89 8.69
C ASP A 154 -18.40 -9.74 9.13
N GLY A 155 -17.10 -10.02 9.23
CA GLY A 155 -16.08 -9.06 9.68
C GLY A 155 -15.86 -7.87 8.73
N LEU A 156 -16.19 -8.00 7.45
CA LEU A 156 -16.08 -6.89 6.48
C LEU A 156 -17.39 -6.10 6.35
N ALA A 157 -18.51 -6.77 6.07
CA ALA A 157 -19.76 -6.14 5.66
C ALA A 157 -20.76 -5.90 6.81
N GLY A 158 -20.56 -6.57 7.94
CA GLY A 158 -21.47 -6.59 9.07
C GLY A 158 -21.64 -5.21 9.71
N ARG A 159 -22.64 -5.09 10.60
CA ARG A 159 -22.98 -3.82 11.29
C ARG A 159 -21.77 -3.13 11.93
N TYR A 160 -20.87 -3.92 12.51
CA TYR A 160 -19.62 -3.47 13.14
C TYR A 160 -18.38 -3.91 12.35
N GLY A 161 -18.57 -4.32 11.10
CA GLY A 161 -17.51 -4.77 10.21
C GLY A 161 -16.70 -3.61 9.64
N PHE A 162 -15.51 -3.94 9.13
CA PHE A 162 -14.52 -3.01 8.59
C PHE A 162 -15.13 -1.94 7.69
N CYS A 163 -15.95 -2.34 6.72
CA CYS A 163 -16.52 -1.42 5.74
C CYS A 163 -17.43 -0.37 6.38
N ARG A 164 -18.07 -0.64 7.52
CA ARG A 164 -19.04 0.26 8.16
C ARG A 164 -18.48 1.07 9.31
N THR A 165 -17.34 0.67 9.87
CA THR A 165 -16.75 1.33 11.05
C THR A 165 -15.58 2.24 10.70
N THR A 166 -15.02 2.11 9.50
CA THR A 166 -13.82 2.85 9.06
C THR A 166 -14.09 3.88 7.96
N THR A 167 -15.36 4.17 7.67
CA THR A 167 -15.74 5.19 6.68
C THR A 167 -17.17 5.68 6.93
N SER A 168 -17.49 6.88 6.46
CA SER A 168 -18.84 7.42 6.41
C SER A 168 -19.59 7.04 5.12
N GLN A 169 -18.89 6.47 4.12
CA GLN A 169 -19.43 6.13 2.80
C GLN A 169 -19.17 4.66 2.42
N PRO A 170 -19.71 3.68 3.17
CA PRO A 170 -19.51 2.26 2.88
C PRO A 170 -20.14 1.85 1.55
N ALA A 171 -19.37 1.18 0.69
CA ALA A 171 -19.79 0.62 -0.59
C ALA A 171 -19.66 -0.91 -0.60
N VAL A 172 -20.36 -1.57 0.32
CA VAL A 172 -20.19 -2.99 0.66
C VAL A 172 -20.42 -3.96 -0.51
N HIS A 173 -21.21 -3.56 -1.51
CA HIS A 173 -21.45 -4.36 -2.72
C HIS A 173 -20.18 -4.54 -3.57
N LEU A 174 -19.20 -3.64 -3.45
CA LEU A 174 -17.94 -3.70 -4.19
C LEU A 174 -17.00 -4.82 -3.69
N LEU A 175 -17.27 -5.39 -2.52
CA LEU A 175 -16.53 -6.55 -2.01
C LEU A 175 -16.57 -7.75 -2.96
N THR A 176 -17.60 -7.87 -3.79
CA THR A 176 -17.77 -9.02 -4.71
C THR A 176 -18.16 -8.61 -6.13
N GLU A 177 -18.24 -7.31 -6.43
CA GLU A 177 -18.61 -6.83 -7.76
C GLU A 177 -17.64 -7.34 -8.83
N ARG A 178 -18.17 -8.03 -9.85
CA ARG A 178 -17.38 -8.58 -10.97
C ARG A 178 -16.24 -9.51 -10.52
N LEU A 179 -16.43 -10.23 -9.41
CA LEU A 179 -15.48 -11.23 -8.92
C LEU A 179 -15.23 -12.31 -9.98
N GLY A 180 -13.95 -12.56 -10.28
CA GLY A 180 -13.53 -13.49 -11.34
C GLY A 180 -13.54 -12.92 -12.76
N GLU A 181 -14.04 -11.69 -12.95
CA GLU A 181 -14.05 -10.99 -14.25
C GLU A 181 -13.11 -9.78 -14.27
N ARG A 182 -13.00 -9.06 -13.14
CA ARG A 182 -12.09 -7.93 -12.94
C ARG A 182 -11.15 -8.30 -11.80
N TRP A 183 -9.87 -8.39 -12.11
CA TRP A 183 -8.85 -8.75 -11.14
C TRP A 183 -8.12 -7.51 -10.63
N MET A 184 -7.99 -7.38 -9.31
CA MET A 184 -7.34 -6.22 -8.69
C MET A 184 -5.85 -6.14 -9.04
N ILE A 185 -5.20 -7.28 -9.35
CA ILE A 185 -3.78 -7.32 -9.72
C ILE A 185 -3.51 -6.76 -11.12
N ASP A 186 -4.51 -6.72 -12.00
CA ASP A 186 -4.37 -6.16 -13.35
C ASP A 186 -4.36 -4.62 -13.35
N GLU A 187 -4.65 -4.00 -12.22
CA GLU A 187 -4.87 -2.56 -12.06
C GLU A 187 -3.82 -1.91 -11.15
N ILE A 188 -2.58 -2.36 -11.33
CA ILE A 188 -1.44 -1.99 -10.51
C ILE A 188 -0.49 -1.09 -11.28
N THR A 189 -0.10 0.02 -10.66
CA THR A 189 0.98 0.89 -11.10
C THR A 189 2.27 0.49 -10.40
N VAL A 190 3.32 0.15 -11.16
CA VAL A 190 4.68 0.03 -10.62
C VAL A 190 5.34 1.40 -10.72
N LYS A 191 5.77 1.94 -9.58
CA LYS A 191 6.33 3.28 -9.51
C LYS A 191 7.72 3.36 -10.15
N PRO A 192 7.94 4.29 -11.08
CA PRO A 192 9.28 4.51 -11.64
C PRO A 192 10.20 5.31 -10.72
N TYR A 193 9.63 6.06 -9.75
CA TYR A 193 10.36 6.97 -8.87
C TYR A 193 10.13 6.64 -7.39
N ALA A 194 11.16 6.78 -6.57
CA ALA A 194 11.16 6.48 -5.14
C ALA A 194 10.51 7.60 -4.30
N ALA A 195 9.35 8.06 -4.76
CA ALA A 195 8.64 9.22 -4.23
C ALA A 195 7.11 9.03 -4.25
N CYS A 196 6.38 9.93 -3.58
CA CYS A 196 4.91 9.93 -3.62
C CYS A 196 4.40 10.03 -5.06
N SER A 197 3.41 9.21 -5.44
CA SER A 197 2.89 9.16 -6.81
C SER A 197 2.26 10.48 -7.28
N ASP A 198 1.71 11.27 -6.35
CA ASP A 198 1.10 12.58 -6.65
C ASP A 198 2.11 13.57 -7.27
N ILE A 199 3.42 13.37 -7.11
CA ILE A 199 4.48 14.23 -7.67
C ILE A 199 5.22 13.62 -8.87
N HIS A 200 4.88 12.39 -9.30
CA HIS A 200 5.50 11.77 -10.48
C HIS A 200 5.35 12.61 -11.76
N PRO A 201 4.20 13.25 -12.04
CA PRO A 201 4.08 14.12 -13.22
C PRO A 201 5.06 15.31 -13.21
N LEU A 202 5.44 15.82 -12.03
CA LEU A 202 6.43 16.89 -11.91
C LEU A 202 7.84 16.39 -12.25
N ILE A 203 8.15 15.17 -11.81
CA ILE A 203 9.42 14.50 -12.10
C ILE A 203 9.54 14.26 -13.61
N ASP A 204 8.50 13.71 -14.23
CA ASP A 204 8.45 13.48 -15.68
C ASP A 204 8.66 14.78 -16.47
N ALA A 205 7.96 15.85 -16.10
CA ALA A 205 8.09 17.14 -16.75
C ALA A 205 9.52 17.72 -16.63
N ALA A 206 10.13 17.60 -15.45
CA ALA A 206 11.51 18.04 -15.23
C ALA A 206 12.52 17.22 -16.05
N ILE A 207 12.36 15.88 -16.11
CA ILE A 207 13.17 15.01 -16.96
C ILE A 207 13.01 15.39 -18.43
N GLU A 208 11.79 15.66 -18.90
CA GLU A 208 11.53 16.06 -20.27
C GLU A 208 12.22 17.39 -20.61
N ILE A 209 12.15 18.38 -19.72
CA ILE A 209 12.82 19.68 -19.87
C ILE A 209 14.34 19.50 -19.92
N ARG A 210 14.92 18.69 -19.03
CA ARG A 210 16.35 18.34 -19.03
C ARG A 210 16.76 17.68 -20.35
N CYS A 211 15.97 16.72 -20.84
CA CYS A 211 16.22 16.02 -22.10
C CYS A 211 16.17 16.94 -23.33
N ARG A 212 15.51 18.09 -23.25
CA ARG A 212 15.53 19.14 -24.28
C ARG A 212 16.79 20.03 -24.22
N GLY A 213 17.70 19.77 -23.28
CA GLY A 213 19.02 20.42 -23.19
C GLY A 213 19.07 21.62 -22.26
N VAL A 214 18.07 21.84 -21.40
CA VAL A 214 18.12 22.89 -20.38
C VAL A 214 19.06 22.46 -19.25
N SER A 215 20.12 23.23 -19.00
CA SER A 215 21.02 22.99 -17.87
C SER A 215 20.37 23.48 -16.57
N PRO A 216 20.60 22.80 -15.42
CA PRO A 216 20.16 23.31 -14.12
C PRO A 216 20.68 24.73 -13.83
N ASP A 217 21.88 25.07 -14.30
CA ASP A 217 22.49 26.40 -14.12
C ASP A 217 21.76 27.52 -14.90
N ASP A 218 20.94 27.16 -15.90
CA ASP A 218 20.16 28.12 -16.69
C ASP A 218 18.80 28.44 -16.05
N ILE A 219 18.43 27.76 -14.96
CA ILE A 219 17.11 27.85 -14.35
C ILE A 219 17.15 28.85 -13.19
N ALA A 220 16.50 29.99 -13.37
CA ALA A 220 16.32 30.97 -12.29
C ALA A 220 15.21 30.56 -11.32
N GLU A 221 14.11 29.99 -11.82
CA GLU A 221 12.93 29.62 -11.04
C GLU A 221 12.08 28.58 -11.77
N ILE A 222 11.37 27.73 -11.02
CA ILE A 222 10.39 26.76 -11.54
C ILE A 222 9.03 27.04 -10.89
N TYR A 223 8.01 27.22 -11.72
CA TYR A 223 6.62 27.29 -11.30
C TYR A 223 5.89 26.02 -11.73
N ALA A 224 5.21 25.37 -10.79
CA ALA A 224 4.44 24.15 -11.04
C ALA A 224 2.98 24.34 -10.61
N GLU A 225 2.04 24.07 -11.52
CA GLU A 225 0.61 24.00 -11.21
C GLU A 225 0.25 22.54 -10.94
N VAL A 226 -0.32 22.28 -9.76
CA VAL A 226 -0.68 20.93 -9.31
C VAL A 226 -2.06 20.92 -8.67
N PRO A 227 -2.72 19.75 -8.55
CA PRO A 227 -3.92 19.61 -7.75
C PRO A 227 -3.69 20.05 -6.30
N THR A 228 -4.72 20.61 -5.65
CA THR A 228 -4.66 21.10 -4.25
C THR A 228 -4.07 20.07 -3.29
N LYS A 229 -4.46 18.80 -3.43
CA LYS A 229 -3.93 17.69 -2.62
C LYS A 229 -2.40 17.61 -2.69
N ALA A 230 -1.82 17.66 -3.89
CA ALA A 230 -0.38 17.59 -4.08
C ALA A 230 0.32 18.84 -3.52
N ALA A 231 -0.28 20.03 -3.70
CA ALA A 231 0.27 21.26 -3.11
C ALA A 231 0.31 21.22 -1.57
N GLU A 232 -0.72 20.67 -0.94
CA GLU A 232 -0.84 20.60 0.52
C GLU A 232 -0.01 19.46 1.13
N GLN A 233 0.03 18.29 0.48
CA GLN A 233 0.67 17.09 1.04
C GLN A 233 2.12 16.90 0.56
N ASN A 234 2.52 17.55 -0.54
CA ASN A 234 3.82 17.35 -1.14
C ASN A 234 4.72 18.60 -1.14
N SER A 235 4.53 19.48 -0.17
CA SER A 235 5.33 20.70 0.03
C SER A 235 6.25 20.63 1.25
N LEU A 236 6.54 19.41 1.75
CA LEU A 236 7.49 19.23 2.85
C LEU A 236 8.88 19.76 2.48
N ASP A 237 9.62 20.22 3.49
CA ASP A 237 11.04 20.56 3.33
C ASP A 237 11.85 19.26 3.13
N GLY A 238 12.18 19.00 1.86
CA GLY A 238 12.86 17.77 1.44
C GLY A 238 14.28 17.62 1.97
N THR A 239 14.85 18.61 2.64
CA THR A 239 16.20 18.53 3.22
C THR A 239 16.23 18.01 4.66
N THR A 240 15.06 17.77 5.26
CA THR A 240 14.95 17.47 6.70
C THR A 240 15.01 15.98 7.04
N SER A 241 14.65 15.11 6.08
CA SER A 241 14.72 13.65 6.22
C SER A 241 14.44 12.98 4.88
N VAL A 242 14.87 11.71 4.75
CA VAL A 242 14.49 10.83 3.63
C VAL A 242 13.00 10.88 3.32
N MET A 243 12.13 10.76 4.33
CA MET A 243 10.69 10.76 4.08
C MET A 243 10.19 12.11 3.57
N ALA A 244 10.70 13.21 4.13
CA ALA A 244 10.33 14.55 3.67
C ALA A 244 10.77 14.76 2.22
N ALA A 245 11.97 14.28 1.84
CA ALA A 245 12.46 14.30 0.47
C ALA A 245 11.51 13.55 -0.48
N GLN A 246 11.08 12.34 -0.12
CA GLN A 246 10.16 11.51 -0.93
C GLN A 246 8.75 12.11 -1.07
N TYR A 247 8.40 13.04 -0.20
CA TYR A 247 7.13 13.77 -0.19
C TYR A 247 7.31 15.24 -0.57
N SER A 248 8.43 15.67 -1.15
CA SER A 248 8.67 17.06 -1.52
C SER A 248 8.73 17.24 -3.04
N GLY A 249 7.71 17.88 -3.61
CA GLY A 249 7.67 18.24 -5.03
C GLY A 249 8.91 19.05 -5.46
N PRO A 250 9.29 20.13 -4.76
CA PRO A 250 10.49 20.90 -5.06
C PRO A 250 11.77 20.06 -5.04
N PHE A 251 11.95 19.21 -4.03
CA PHE A 251 13.11 18.33 -3.94
C PHE A 251 13.19 17.39 -5.15
N ASN A 252 12.08 16.73 -5.49
CA ASN A 252 12.06 15.75 -6.58
C ASN A 252 12.19 16.38 -7.96
N VAL A 253 11.69 17.60 -8.16
CA VAL A 253 11.97 18.38 -9.38
C VAL A 253 13.46 18.69 -9.49
N ALA A 254 14.10 19.15 -8.41
CA ALA A 254 15.54 19.39 -8.40
C ALA A 254 16.35 18.10 -8.63
N ALA A 255 15.96 17.00 -7.97
CA ALA A 255 16.56 15.68 -8.16
C ALA A 255 16.42 15.19 -9.61
N ALA A 256 15.28 15.43 -10.26
CA ALA A 256 15.08 15.11 -11.66
C ALA A 256 16.01 15.88 -12.62
N PHE A 257 16.54 17.04 -12.20
CA PHE A 257 17.56 17.77 -12.95
C PHE A 257 18.98 17.29 -12.65
N LEU A 258 19.27 16.97 -11.39
CA LEU A 258 20.64 16.78 -10.88
C LEU A 258 21.05 15.30 -10.68
N ALA A 259 20.08 14.39 -10.57
CA ALA A 259 20.27 13.00 -10.18
C ALA A 259 19.22 12.07 -10.84
N ASP A 260 19.07 10.85 -10.29
CA ASP A 260 18.06 9.88 -10.69
C ASP A 260 17.00 9.70 -9.57
N PRO A 261 15.79 10.24 -9.72
CA PRO A 261 14.72 10.06 -8.74
C PRO A 261 14.19 8.62 -8.64
N GLY A 262 14.59 7.72 -9.55
CA GLY A 262 14.36 6.29 -9.43
C GLY A 262 15.34 5.57 -8.50
N ASP A 263 16.50 6.16 -8.22
CA ASP A 263 17.52 5.58 -7.35
C ASP A 263 17.26 5.95 -5.88
N PRO A 264 17.04 4.97 -4.97
CA PRO A 264 16.95 5.22 -3.53
C PRO A 264 18.12 6.01 -2.95
N ALA A 265 19.32 5.90 -3.54
CA ALA A 265 20.51 6.64 -3.11
C ALA A 265 20.39 8.16 -3.32
N THR A 266 19.47 8.62 -4.18
CA THR A 266 19.18 10.06 -4.35
C THR A 266 18.59 10.68 -3.09
N TYR A 267 18.01 9.87 -2.21
CA TYR A 267 17.31 10.33 -1.00
C TYR A 267 18.10 10.06 0.28
N SER A 268 19.28 9.43 0.20
CA SER A 268 20.12 9.22 1.38
C SER A 268 20.86 10.50 1.79
N ASP A 269 21.13 10.63 3.08
CA ASP A 269 21.86 11.77 3.67
C ASP A 269 23.39 11.70 3.44
N ASP A 270 23.88 10.68 2.72
CA ASP A 270 25.30 10.36 2.49
C ASP A 270 25.84 10.90 1.14
#